data_AF-A0AAX1C0T3-F1
#
_entry.id   AF-A0AAX1C0T3-F1
#
_cell.length_a   1.000
_cell.length_b   1.000
_cell.length_c   1.000
_cell.angle_alpha   90.00
_cell.angle_beta   90.00
_cell.angle_gamma   90.00
#
_symmetry.space_group_name_H-M   'P 1'
#
loop_
_entity.id
_entity.type
_entity.pdbx_description
1 polymer ?
#
loop_
_entity_poly.entity_id
_entity_poly.type
_entity_poly.pdbx_seq_one_letter_code
_entity_poly.pdbx_strand_id
1 'polypeptide(L)' 'YDIVSYAGDVDAAVATYSYYGYDNGIWRGHSMISLADVLTGKLTPQGKLPVNTWHDYDLETNTGTVAFPRGFGLSW' A
#
# COMPACT_ATOMS: atom_id res chain seq x y z
N TYR A 1 -2.59 5.47 2.61
CA TYR A 1 -2.83 6.93 2.64
C TYR A 1 -1.51 7.63 2.88
N ASP A 2 -0.85 7.31 4.01
CA ASP A 2 0.58 7.44 4.29
C ASP A 2 1.56 7.51 3.10
N ILE A 3 1.43 6.66 2.08
CA ILE A 3 2.40 6.64 0.96
C ILE A 3 2.58 8.00 0.26
N VAL A 4 1.56 8.86 0.26
CA VAL A 4 1.62 10.18 -0.37
C VAL A 4 2.73 11.04 0.26
N SER A 5 3.03 10.84 1.54
CA SER A 5 4.08 11.57 2.27
C SER A 5 5.50 11.14 1.92
N TYR A 6 5.69 9.99 1.29
CA TYR A 6 7.03 9.40 1.04
C TYR A 6 7.33 9.19 -0.45
N ALA A 7 6.34 9.40 -1.33
CA ALA A 7 6.44 9.04 -2.73
C ALA A 7 7.59 9.74 -3.49
N GLY A 8 8.08 10.89 -3.01
CA GLY A 8 9.24 11.58 -3.58
C GLY A 8 10.60 11.06 -3.09
N ASP A 9 10.63 10.26 -2.02
CA ASP A 9 11.85 9.87 -1.31
C ASP A 9 12.17 8.37 -1.42
N VAL A 10 11.30 7.59 -2.07
CA VAL A 10 11.41 6.12 -2.16
C VAL A 10 11.43 5.65 -3.61
N ASP A 11 12.27 4.65 -3.90
CA ASP A 11 12.31 4.02 -5.23
C ASP A 11 11.12 3.08 -5.47
N ALA A 12 10.58 2.49 -4.40
CA ALA A 12 9.47 1.56 -4.46
C ALA A 12 8.62 1.61 -3.20
N ALA A 13 7.31 1.40 -3.37
CA ALA A 13 6.36 1.31 -2.28
C ALA A 13 5.27 0.28 -2.55
N VAL A 14 4.80 -0.37 -1.49
CA VAL A 14 3.75 -1.39 -1.54
C VAL A 14 2.80 -1.24 -0.37
N ALA A 15 1.50 -1.33 -0.64
CA ALA A 15 0.46 -1.35 0.38
C ALA A 15 0.02 -2.80 0.64
N THR A 16 0.15 -3.26 1.89
CA THR A 16 -0.23 -4.63 2.31
C THR A 16 -1.58 -4.70 3.01
N TYR A 17 -2.17 -3.54 3.33
CA TYR A 17 -3.49 -3.33 3.95
C TYR A 17 -3.70 -3.99 5.33
N SER A 18 -2.67 -4.58 5.92
CA SER A 18 -2.66 -5.04 7.31
C SER A 18 -1.24 -5.01 7.86
N TYR A 19 -1.12 -4.59 9.11
CA TYR A 19 0.16 -4.52 9.84
C TYR A 19 0.41 -5.74 10.73
N TYR A 20 -0.53 -6.69 10.81
CA TYR A 20 -0.39 -7.85 11.67
C TYR A 20 0.75 -8.76 11.21
N GLY A 21 1.74 -8.93 12.08
CA GLY A 21 2.90 -9.78 11.87
C GLY A 21 2.82 -11.11 12.64
N TYR A 22 3.99 -11.62 13.01
CA TYR A 22 4.13 -12.82 13.81
C TYR A 22 4.14 -12.48 15.30
N ASP A 23 3.35 -13.21 16.09
CA ASP A 23 3.17 -12.96 17.51
C ASP A 23 2.83 -14.28 18.22
N ASN A 24 3.44 -14.54 19.37
CA ASN A 24 3.25 -15.76 20.17
C ASN A 24 3.30 -17.08 19.38
N GLY A 25 4.25 -17.19 18.45
CA GLY A 25 4.42 -18.42 17.68
C GLY A 25 3.52 -18.54 16.44
N ILE A 26 2.65 -17.55 16.18
CA ILE A 26 1.59 -17.63 15.17
C ILE A 26 1.60 -16.39 14.27
N TRP A 27 1.38 -16.59 12.96
CA TRP A 27 1.11 -15.50 12.04
C TRP A 27 -0.31 -14.97 12.23
N ARG A 28 -0.43 -13.67 12.55
CA ARG A 28 -1.73 -13.03 12.80
C ARG A 28 -2.46 -12.57 11.52
N GLY A 29 -1.92 -12.89 10.36
CA GLY A 29 -2.50 -12.60 9.06
C GLY A 29 -1.55 -12.94 7.91
N HIS A 30 -2.06 -12.91 6.69
CA HIS A 30 -1.29 -13.27 5.49
C HIS A 30 -0.50 -12.10 4.89
N SER A 31 -0.83 -10.85 5.23
CA SER A 31 -0.25 -9.66 4.57
C SER A 31 1.28 -9.60 4.61
N MET A 32 1.90 -9.92 5.76
CA MET A 32 3.37 -9.90 5.88
C MET A 32 4.05 -11.08 5.17
N ILE A 33 3.39 -12.24 5.13
CA ILE A 33 3.89 -13.40 4.37
C ILE A 33 3.85 -13.10 2.88
N SER A 34 2.72 -12.58 2.37
CA SER A 34 2.57 -12.20 0.97
C SER A 34 3.54 -11.09 0.57
N LEU A 35 3.81 -10.13 1.46
CA LEU A 35 4.84 -9.13 1.23
C LEU A 35 6.21 -9.77 1.01
N ALA A 36 6.62 -10.71 1.87
CA ALA A 36 7.90 -11.41 1.72
C ALA A 36 7.98 -12.20 0.41
N ASP A 37 6.92 -12.91 0.04
CA ASP A 37 6.84 -13.63 -1.23
C ASP A 37 6.94 -12.69 -2.45
N VAL A 38 6.37 -11.47 -2.36
CA VAL A 38 6.49 -10.46 -3.42
C VAL A 38 7.90 -9.87 -3.50
N LEU A 39 8.48 -9.50 -2.36
CA LEU A 39 9.82 -8.89 -2.31
C LEU A 39 10.92 -9.87 -2.74
N THR A 40 10.71 -11.18 -2.54
CA THR A 40 11.64 -12.23 -2.97
C THR A 40 11.40 -12.70 -4.41
N GLY A 41 10.43 -12.12 -5.12
CA GLY A 41 10.10 -12.47 -6.49
C GLY A 41 9.39 -13.82 -6.65
N LYS A 42 8.97 -14.45 -5.56
CA LYS A 42 8.17 -15.68 -5.60
C LYS A 42 6.75 -15.41 -6.09
N LEU A 43 6.21 -14.22 -5.84
CA LEU A 43 4.92 -13.75 -6.35
C LEU A 43 5.06 -12.39 -7.04
N THR A 44 4.35 -12.22 -8.16
CA THR A 44 4.16 -10.89 -8.79
C THR A 44 2.97 -10.18 -8.14
N PRO A 45 3.08 -8.90 -7.73
CA PRO A 45 1.97 -8.15 -7.19
C PRO A 45 0.94 -7.86 -8.28
N GLN A 46 -0.32 -8.12 -7.95
CA GLN A 46 -1.45 -7.86 -8.84
C GLN A 46 -2.45 -6.86 -8.25
N GLY A 47 -2.20 -6.41 -7.01
CA GLY A 47 -3.10 -5.52 -6.28
C GLY A 47 -3.27 -4.17 -6.99
N LYS A 48 -4.52 -3.68 -6.99
CA LYS A 48 -4.89 -2.33 -7.43
C LYS A 48 -5.50 -1.57 -6.26
N LEU A 49 -5.24 -0.28 -6.16
CA LEU A 49 -5.74 0.57 -5.09
C LEU A 49 -7.28 0.52 -5.05
N PRO A 50 -7.91 0.17 -3.91
CA PRO A 50 -9.36 0.16 -3.80
C PRO A 50 -9.95 1.56 -3.57
N VAL A 51 -9.10 2.55 -3.27
CA VAL A 51 -9.46 3.94 -2.95
C VAL A 51 -8.52 4.93 -3.64
N ASN A 52 -8.96 6.17 -3.80
CA ASN A 52 -8.05 7.27 -4.14
C ASN A 52 -7.16 7.61 -2.94
N THR A 53 -5.94 8.01 -3.22
CA THR A 53 -5.08 8.73 -2.28
C THR A 53 -4.96 10.18 -2.71
N TRP A 54 -4.64 11.07 -1.78
CA TRP A 54 -4.81 12.51 -1.98
C TRP A 54 -3.61 13.28 -1.44
N HIS A 55 -3.11 14.25 -2.20
CA HIS A 55 -2.32 15.37 -1.70
C HIS A 55 -3.27 16.43 -1.14
N ASP A 56 -2.86 17.05 -0.03
CA ASP A 56 -3.52 18.23 0.55
C ASP A 56 -5.03 18.04 0.75
N TYR A 57 -5.43 16.89 1.31
CA TYR A 57 -6.84 16.56 1.54
C TYR A 57 -7.45 17.44 2.63
N ASP A 58 -8.48 18.19 2.27
CA ASP A 58 -9.29 19.00 3.16
C ASP A 58 -10.48 18.18 3.68
N LEU A 59 -10.56 18.05 5.01
CA LEU A 59 -11.62 17.31 5.70
C LEU A 59 -12.95 18.08 5.76
N GLU A 60 -12.93 19.42 5.70
CA GLU A 60 -14.13 20.26 5.76
C GLU A 60 -14.85 20.27 4.41
N THR A 61 -14.11 20.47 3.33
CA THR A 61 -14.67 20.50 1.98
C THR A 61 -14.75 19.12 1.34
N ASN A 62 -14.06 18.13 1.92
CA ASN A 62 -13.95 16.76 1.41
C ASN A 62 -13.34 16.73 -0.01
N THR A 63 -12.31 17.57 -0.23
CA THR A 63 -11.61 17.71 -1.52
C THR A 63 -10.10 17.63 -1.35
N GLY A 64 -9.39 17.18 -2.39
CA GLY A 64 -7.94 17.28 -2.49
C GLY A 64 -7.47 16.98 -3.90
N THR A 65 -6.16 17.05 -4.14
CA THR A 65 -5.59 16.64 -5.43
C THR A 65 -5.32 15.14 -5.40
N VAL A 66 -5.82 14.37 -6.36
CA VAL A 66 -5.58 12.92 -6.41
C VAL A 66 -4.09 12.64 -6.61
N ALA A 67 -3.49 11.90 -5.68
CA ALA A 67 -2.10 11.43 -5.75
C ALA A 67 -2.00 10.15 -6.60
N PHE A 68 -2.66 9.09 -6.13
CA PHE A 68 -2.84 7.84 -6.88
C PHE A 68 -4.33 7.49 -6.95
N PRO A 69 -4.87 7.27 -8.16
CA PRO A 69 -6.29 7.00 -8.32
C PRO A 69 -6.64 5.56 -7.93
N ARG A 70 -7.90 5.34 -7.54
CA ARG A 70 -8.50 4.01 -7.42
C ARG A 70 -8.27 3.23 -8.72
N GLY A 71 -7.86 1.98 -8.60
CA GLY A 71 -7.49 1.12 -9.73
C GLY A 71 -6.01 1.22 -10.12
N PHE A 72 -5.25 2.16 -9.59
CA PHE A 72 -3.80 2.23 -9.81
C PHE A 72 -3.08 1.06 -9.15
N GLY A 73 -2.07 0.53 -9.81
CA GLY A 73 -1.18 -0.50 -9.26
C GLY A 73 -0.22 -0.98 -10.34
N LEU A 74 1.03 -1.17 -9.95
CA LEU A 74 2.09 -1.61 -10.85
C LEU A 74 2.22 -3.13 -10.84
N SER A 75 2.85 -3.67 -11.88
CA SER A 75 3.27 -5.07 -11.99
C SER A 75 4.70 -5.08 -12.51
N TRP A 76 5.45 -6.14 -12.18
CA TRP A 76 6.78 -6.40 -12.71
C TRP A 76 6.83 -7.77 -13.36
#